data_AF-A0A7J4XM35-F1
#
_entry.id   AF-A0A7J4XM35-F1
#
_cell.length_a   1.000
_cell.length_b   1.000
_cell.length_c   1.000
_cell.angle_alpha   90.00
_cell.angle_beta   90.00
_cell.angle_gamma   90.00
#
_symmetry.space_group_name_H-M   'P 1'
#
loop_
_entity.id
_entity.type
_entity.pdbx_description
1 polymer ?
#
loop_
_entity_poly.entity_id
_entity_poly.type
_entity_poly.pdbx_seq_one_letter_code
_entity_poly.pdbx_strand_id
1 'polypeptide(L)'
;MAEIIKIIDTQFHIEAGYNGGNMSQEQHDAFYAELKKVFTENGFCYAERASVGCPDVILGKTCLYCHPTCLSGPVEEAHLPLLEQILSGVRTFRFYLLNKYNELQDFTPDEELEYYRTFTVSVENDLLVAFKTKRSNLFKLKSEILELEAQKIHIPTIRTPYLSGYVSISIRFVNEVYKDMVQKGLLIESSKVMGIQTILLCRAANQKELRLLEVQK
;
A
#
# COMPACT_ATOMS: atom_id res chain seq x y z
N MET A 1 9.84 26.75 7.58
CA MET A 1 9.80 25.67 6.57
C MET A 1 9.75 24.39 7.36
N ALA A 2 8.68 23.60 7.22
CA ALA A 2 8.64 22.29 7.88
C ALA A 2 9.75 21.43 7.27
N GLU A 3 10.55 20.79 8.11
CA GLU A 3 11.58 19.86 7.67
C GLU A 3 10.89 18.70 6.95
N ILE A 4 11.28 18.43 5.71
CA ILE A 4 10.75 17.29 4.97
C ILE A 4 11.42 16.06 5.55
N ILE A 5 10.70 15.34 6.41
CA ILE A 5 11.16 14.09 7.00
C ILE A 5 11.04 13.00 5.94
N LYS A 6 12.18 12.46 5.51
CA LYS A 6 12.20 11.33 4.59
C LYS A 6 11.94 10.04 5.37
N ILE A 7 10.94 9.27 4.93
CA ILE A 7 10.52 8.02 5.56
C ILE A 7 10.73 6.89 4.57
N ILE A 8 11.34 5.79 5.02
CA ILE A 8 11.73 4.66 4.18
C ILE A 8 11.08 3.41 4.73
N ASP A 9 10.51 2.58 3.86
CA ASP A 9 10.12 1.22 4.25
C ASP A 9 11.36 0.34 4.38
N THR A 10 11.50 -0.33 5.52
CA THR A 10 12.72 -1.04 5.88
C THR A 10 12.46 -2.44 6.39
N GLN A 11 13.47 -3.30 6.24
CA GLN A 11 13.52 -4.59 6.90
C GLN A 11 14.92 -4.84 7.44
N PHE A 12 15.05 -4.91 8.76
CA PHE A 12 16.25 -5.31 9.47
C PHE A 12 16.18 -6.81 9.72
N HIS A 13 16.98 -7.57 9.01
CA HIS A 13 17.04 -9.02 9.14
C HIS A 13 17.88 -9.40 10.35
N ILE A 14 17.31 -10.31 11.14
CA ILE A 14 17.89 -10.76 12.39
C ILE A 14 17.83 -12.28 12.50
N GLU A 15 18.78 -12.85 13.25
CA GLU A 15 18.81 -14.25 13.60
C GLU A 15 18.63 -14.39 15.12
N ALA A 16 17.39 -14.68 15.55
CA ALA A 16 17.03 -14.88 16.96
C ALA A 16 16.82 -16.36 17.33
N GLY A 17 17.11 -17.31 16.41
CA GLY A 17 16.85 -18.74 16.60
C GLY A 17 15.41 -19.19 16.31
N TYR A 18 14.61 -18.33 15.67
CA TYR A 18 13.27 -18.68 15.19
C TYR A 18 13.34 -19.49 13.89
N ASN A 19 12.82 -20.72 13.91
CA ASN A 19 12.86 -21.65 12.80
C ASN A 19 11.45 -22.12 12.42
N GLY A 20 10.93 -21.59 11.31
CA GLY A 20 9.70 -22.11 10.67
C GLY A 20 8.46 -22.08 11.56
N GLY A 21 8.30 -21.09 12.44
CA GLY A 21 7.17 -21.01 13.37
C GLY A 21 7.54 -21.29 14.83
N ASN A 22 8.75 -21.80 15.08
CA ASN A 22 9.15 -22.31 16.39
C ASN A 22 10.35 -21.56 16.97
N MET A 23 10.27 -21.27 18.26
CA MET A 23 11.30 -20.70 19.10
C MET A 23 11.04 -21.20 20.52
N SER A 24 12.08 -21.52 21.30
CA SER A 24 11.85 -21.94 22.69
C SER A 24 11.29 -20.79 23.52
N GLN A 25 10.50 -21.09 24.54
CA GLN A 25 9.92 -20.06 25.43
C GLN A 25 11.01 -19.19 26.06
N GLU A 26 12.13 -19.81 26.49
CA GLU A 26 13.26 -19.10 27.07
C GLU A 26 13.91 -18.11 26.08
N GLN A 27 14.14 -18.52 24.83
CA GLN A 27 14.69 -17.64 23.80
C GLN A 27 13.70 -16.53 23.43
N HIS A 28 12.42 -16.85 23.34
CA HIS A 28 11.35 -15.89 23.06
C HIS A 28 11.31 -14.79 24.13
N ASP A 29 11.29 -15.20 25.40
CA ASP A 29 11.20 -14.27 26.53
C ASP A 29 12.47 -13.43 26.66
N ALA A 30 13.64 -14.03 26.47
CA ALA A 30 14.91 -13.31 26.44
C ALA A 30 14.95 -12.27 25.31
N PHE A 31 14.55 -12.66 24.09
CA PHE A 31 14.50 -11.79 22.91
C PHE A 31 13.64 -10.55 23.17
N TYR A 32 12.38 -10.73 23.59
CA TYR A 32 11.48 -9.60 23.80
C TYR A 32 11.82 -8.78 25.05
N ALA A 33 12.37 -9.39 26.10
CA ALA A 33 12.85 -8.66 27.27
C ALA A 33 14.02 -7.72 26.93
N GLU A 34 15.01 -8.21 26.16
CA GLU A 34 16.12 -7.38 25.72
C GLU A 34 15.64 -6.31 24.73
N LEU A 35 14.80 -6.68 23.75
CA LEU A 35 14.24 -5.75 22.77
C LEU A 35 13.48 -4.61 23.45
N LYS A 36 12.56 -4.92 24.37
CA LYS A 36 11.83 -3.91 25.17
C LYS A 36 12.78 -2.99 25.92
N LYS A 37 13.79 -3.55 26.57
CA LYS A 37 14.77 -2.78 27.33
C LYS A 37 15.56 -1.83 26.43
N VAL A 38 16.24 -2.33 25.40
CA VAL A 38 17.16 -1.50 24.60
C VAL A 38 16.42 -0.41 23.83
N PHE A 39 15.22 -0.69 23.32
CA PHE A 39 14.43 0.31 22.60
C PHE A 39 13.90 1.40 23.55
N THR A 40 13.38 1.02 24.73
CA THR A 40 12.92 2.01 25.72
C THR A 40 14.04 2.88 26.27
N GLU A 41 15.23 2.31 26.52
CA GLU A 41 16.43 3.06 26.92
C GLU A 41 16.88 4.08 25.85
N ASN A 42 16.57 3.83 24.57
CA ASN A 42 16.87 4.73 23.45
C ASN A 42 15.66 5.60 23.04
N GLY A 43 14.63 5.70 23.89
CA GLY A 43 13.52 6.64 23.70
C GLY A 43 12.36 6.13 22.83
N PHE A 44 12.38 4.89 22.38
CA PHE A 44 11.25 4.30 21.65
C PHE A 44 10.16 3.86 22.63
N CYS A 45 8.90 4.03 22.21
CA CYS A 45 7.76 3.39 22.86
C CYS A 45 7.69 1.92 22.41
N TYR A 46 7.63 1.00 23.35
CA TYR A 46 7.36 -0.42 23.10
C TYR A 46 5.86 -0.69 23.25
N ALA A 47 5.19 -1.00 22.14
CA ALA A 47 3.76 -1.22 22.09
C ALA A 47 3.45 -2.72 21.96
N GLU A 48 2.89 -3.29 23.03
CA GLU A 48 2.36 -4.65 22.99
C GLU A 48 1.04 -4.67 22.21
N ARG A 49 0.84 -5.70 21.38
CA ARG A 49 -0.43 -5.86 20.65
C ARG A 49 -1.44 -6.59 21.53
N ALA A 50 -2.68 -6.06 21.57
CA ALA A 50 -3.77 -6.64 22.36
C ALA A 50 -4.28 -7.99 21.82
N SER A 51 -3.89 -8.37 20.60
CA SER A 51 -4.24 -9.62 19.92
C SER A 51 -2.99 -10.42 19.56
N VAL A 52 -3.16 -11.60 18.95
CA VAL A 52 -2.07 -12.41 18.37
C VAL A 52 -1.19 -11.53 17.47
N GLY A 53 0.12 -11.50 17.74
CA GLY A 53 1.11 -10.77 16.95
C GLY A 53 2.33 -10.35 17.77
N CYS A 54 3.40 -9.97 17.08
CA CYS A 54 4.59 -9.39 17.70
C CYS A 54 4.35 -7.92 18.10
N PRO A 55 5.09 -7.40 19.10
CA PRO A 55 5.04 -5.99 19.49
C PRO A 55 5.59 -5.07 18.38
N ASP A 56 5.28 -3.78 18.51
CA ASP A 56 5.86 -2.71 17.70
C ASP A 56 6.78 -1.83 18.55
N VAL A 57 7.83 -1.25 17.93
CA VAL A 57 8.64 -0.18 18.54
C VAL A 57 8.48 1.10 17.74
N ILE A 58 8.22 2.21 18.46
CA ILE A 58 7.72 3.44 17.86
C ILE A 58 8.54 4.65 18.33
N LEU A 59 9.02 5.47 17.41
CA LEU A 59 9.66 6.77 17.67
C LEU A 59 9.32 7.73 16.53
N GLY A 60 8.52 8.77 16.82
CA GLY A 60 8.01 9.66 15.77
C GLY A 60 7.17 8.89 14.75
N LYS A 61 7.57 8.94 13.48
CA LYS A 61 6.99 8.20 12.35
C LYS A 61 7.69 6.86 12.09
N THR A 62 8.78 6.55 12.80
CA THR A 62 9.37 5.21 12.80
C THR A 62 8.46 4.26 13.57
N CYS A 63 8.06 3.14 12.95
CA CYS A 63 7.27 2.08 13.56
C CYS A 63 7.71 0.73 13.00
N LEU A 64 8.37 -0.09 13.82
CA LEU A 64 8.86 -1.41 13.40
C LEU A 64 8.08 -2.53 14.08
N TYR A 65 7.49 -3.41 13.27
CA TYR A 65 6.94 -4.68 13.72
C TYR A 65 8.08 -5.65 14.05
N CYS A 66 8.14 -6.13 15.29
CA CYS A 66 9.30 -6.84 15.83
C CYS A 66 9.18 -8.36 15.73
N HIS A 67 9.19 -8.90 14.51
CA HIS A 67 9.20 -10.34 14.30
C HIS A 67 10.60 -10.94 14.60
N PRO A 68 10.71 -12.14 15.20
CA PRO A 68 12.00 -12.77 15.52
C PRO A 68 12.92 -13.12 14.33
N THR A 69 12.45 -12.96 13.10
CA THR A 69 13.28 -13.09 11.87
C THR A 69 13.65 -11.75 11.26
N CYS A 70 12.88 -10.71 11.55
CA CYS A 70 13.12 -9.37 11.03
C CYS A 70 12.28 -8.32 11.78
N LEU A 71 12.87 -7.14 11.97
CA LEU A 71 12.12 -5.94 12.35
C LEU A 71 11.79 -5.18 11.06
N SER A 72 10.51 -4.92 10.80
CA SER A 72 10.10 -4.32 9.52
C SER A 72 9.07 -3.21 9.68
N GLY A 73 9.17 -2.19 8.84
CA GLY A 73 8.21 -1.10 8.78
C GLY A 73 8.84 0.24 8.39
N PRO A 74 8.03 1.32 8.43
CA PRO A 74 8.46 2.68 8.15
C PRO A 74 9.53 3.17 9.14
N VAL A 75 10.56 3.83 8.62
CA VAL A 75 11.64 4.44 9.40
C VAL A 75 11.93 5.84 8.88
N GLU A 76 11.93 6.85 9.75
CA GLU A 76 12.53 8.15 9.43
C GLU A 76 14.03 7.94 9.15
N GLU A 77 14.52 8.44 8.02
CA GLU A 77 15.90 8.16 7.55
C GLU A 77 16.96 8.58 8.60
N ALA A 78 16.68 9.64 9.36
CA ALA A 78 17.53 10.11 10.45
C ALA A 78 17.67 9.10 11.61
N HIS A 79 16.71 8.19 11.80
CA HIS A 79 16.75 7.15 12.84
C HIS A 79 17.57 5.92 12.42
N LEU A 80 17.96 5.78 11.13
CA LEU A 80 18.69 4.60 10.66
C LEU A 80 20.01 4.33 11.39
N PRO A 81 20.92 5.31 11.60
CA PRO A 81 22.17 5.04 12.30
C PRO A 81 21.95 4.59 13.75
N LEU A 82 20.96 5.16 14.44
CA LEU A 82 20.58 4.77 15.79
C LEU A 82 20.05 3.33 15.83
N LEU A 83 19.18 2.97 14.88
CA LEU A 83 18.65 1.60 14.77
C LEU A 83 19.75 0.57 14.50
N GLU A 84 20.67 0.85 13.57
CA GLU A 84 21.82 -0.04 13.32
C GLU A 84 22.69 -0.22 14.56
N GLN A 85 22.92 0.86 15.32
CA GLN A 85 23.67 0.80 16.58
C GLN A 85 22.96 -0.05 17.63
N ILE A 86 21.65 0.17 17.85
CA ILE A 86 20.84 -0.60 18.81
C ILE A 86 20.89 -2.08 18.45
N LEU A 87 20.57 -2.42 17.20
CA LEU A 87 20.44 -3.81 16.74
C LEU A 87 21.78 -4.55 16.66
N SER A 88 22.90 -3.83 16.50
CA SER A 88 24.23 -4.43 16.57
C SER A 88 24.73 -4.64 18.00
N GLY A 89 24.12 -3.99 18.99
CA GLY A 89 24.53 -4.02 20.40
C GLY A 89 23.82 -5.05 21.27
N VAL A 90 22.77 -5.69 20.77
CA VAL A 90 21.99 -6.72 21.47
C VAL A 90 22.74 -8.06 21.54
N ARG A 91 22.31 -8.95 22.44
CA ARG A 91 22.92 -10.28 22.66
C ARG A 91 22.01 -11.44 22.29
N THR A 92 20.71 -11.22 22.28
CA THR A 92 19.69 -12.27 22.08
C THR A 92 19.46 -12.61 20.61
N PHE A 93 19.95 -11.79 19.69
CA PHE A 93 19.91 -12.04 18.26
C PHE A 93 21.09 -11.37 17.55
N ARG A 94 21.35 -11.81 16.32
CA ARG A 94 22.33 -11.17 15.44
C ARG A 94 21.63 -10.39 14.33
N PHE A 95 21.87 -9.09 14.25
CA PHE A 95 21.56 -8.28 13.07
C PHE A 95 22.60 -8.53 11.96
N TYR A 96 22.16 -8.72 10.72
CA TYR A 96 23.08 -9.03 9.61
C TYR A 96 22.78 -8.38 8.26
N LEU A 97 21.57 -7.83 8.05
CA LEU A 97 21.22 -7.19 6.79
C LEU A 97 20.12 -6.14 6.98
N LEU A 98 20.29 -4.96 6.39
CA LEU A 98 19.25 -3.95 6.24
C LEU A 98 18.84 -3.86 4.77
N ASN A 99 17.56 -4.10 4.50
CA ASN A 99 16.94 -3.76 3.23
C ASN A 99 16.18 -2.44 3.36
N LYS A 100 16.34 -1.58 2.33
CA LYS A 100 15.56 -0.36 2.13
C LYS A 100 14.74 -0.52 0.87
N TYR A 101 13.44 -0.22 0.94
CA TYR A 101 12.51 -0.35 -0.18
C TYR A 101 12.09 1.03 -0.68
N ASN A 102 10.81 1.37 -0.51
CA ASN A 102 10.23 2.60 -1.03
C ASN A 102 10.41 3.77 -0.05
N GLU A 103 10.55 4.97 -0.59
CA GLU A 103 10.25 6.19 0.16
C GLU A 103 8.73 6.30 0.35
N LEU A 104 8.29 6.60 1.57
CA LEU A 104 6.90 6.59 1.99
C LEU A 104 6.40 8.00 2.25
N GLN A 105 5.21 8.31 1.74
CA GLN A 105 4.52 9.56 2.03
C GLN A 105 3.75 9.46 3.36
N ASP A 106 3.82 10.53 4.16
CA ASP A 106 3.04 10.71 5.39
C ASP A 106 1.69 11.38 5.11
N PHE A 107 0.93 10.82 4.17
CA PHE A 107 -0.39 11.34 3.84
C PHE A 107 -1.46 10.80 4.79
N THR A 108 -2.33 11.71 5.22
CA THR A 108 -3.67 11.34 5.67
C THR A 108 -4.46 10.72 4.51
N PRO A 109 -5.53 9.94 4.78
CA PRO A 109 -6.38 9.40 3.71
C PRO A 109 -6.92 10.46 2.74
N ASP A 110 -7.23 11.66 3.25
CA ASP A 110 -7.79 12.74 2.43
C ASP A 110 -6.72 13.43 1.57
N GLU A 111 -5.52 13.66 2.12
CA GLU A 111 -4.37 14.17 1.34
C GLU A 111 -3.97 13.19 0.24
N GLU A 112 -3.96 11.88 0.52
CA GLU A 112 -3.67 10.85 -0.47
C GLU A 112 -4.73 10.85 -1.59
N LEU A 113 -6.01 10.99 -1.23
CA LEU A 113 -7.08 11.08 -2.22
C LEU A 113 -6.96 12.35 -3.09
N GLU A 114 -6.65 13.50 -2.48
CA GLU A 114 -6.46 14.76 -3.20
C GLU A 114 -5.24 14.71 -4.13
N TYR A 115 -4.15 14.09 -3.68
CA TYR A 115 -3.01 13.78 -4.55
C TYR A 115 -3.46 12.99 -5.78
N TYR A 116 -4.27 11.94 -5.61
CA TYR A 116 -4.78 11.20 -6.76
C TYR A 116 -5.72 12.03 -7.65
N ARG A 117 -6.47 13.00 -7.12
CA ARG A 117 -7.33 13.88 -7.93
C ARG A 117 -6.56 14.67 -8.98
N THR A 118 -5.27 14.94 -8.75
CA THR A 118 -4.40 15.56 -9.76
C THR A 118 -4.26 14.73 -11.05
N PHE A 119 -4.50 13.41 -10.97
CA PHE A 119 -4.43 12.49 -12.11
C PHE A 119 -5.75 12.31 -12.85
N THR A 120 -6.84 12.98 -12.45
CA THR A 120 -8.19 12.73 -12.99
C THR A 120 -8.23 12.72 -14.51
N VAL A 121 -7.72 13.75 -15.17
CA VAL A 121 -7.72 13.85 -16.65
C VAL A 121 -6.86 12.76 -17.29
N SER A 122 -5.73 12.40 -16.67
CA SER A 122 -4.87 11.33 -17.20
C SER A 122 -5.58 9.97 -17.11
N VAL A 123 -6.19 9.67 -15.96
CA VAL A 123 -6.93 8.43 -15.73
C VAL A 123 -8.14 8.34 -16.65
N GLU A 124 -8.89 9.42 -16.84
CA GLU A 124 -10.01 9.44 -17.80
C GLU A 124 -9.54 9.04 -19.21
N ASN A 125 -8.44 9.62 -19.69
CA ASN A 125 -7.87 9.30 -21.01
C ASN A 125 -7.37 7.86 -21.09
N ASP A 126 -6.63 7.40 -20.08
CA ASP A 126 -6.11 6.05 -20.03
C ASP A 126 -7.23 5.01 -20.01
N LEU A 127 -8.31 5.25 -19.26
CA LEU A 127 -9.49 4.38 -19.25
C LEU A 127 -10.20 4.37 -20.61
N LEU A 128 -10.34 5.50 -21.31
CA LEU A 128 -10.91 5.52 -22.66
C LEU A 128 -10.09 4.67 -23.63
N VAL A 129 -8.76 4.77 -23.57
CA VAL A 129 -7.85 3.97 -24.40
C VAL A 129 -7.94 2.49 -24.01
N ALA A 130 -7.88 2.19 -22.71
CA ALA A 130 -7.89 0.83 -22.19
C ALA A 130 -9.21 0.12 -22.50
N PHE A 131 -10.37 0.79 -22.39
CA PHE A 131 -11.67 0.22 -22.72
C PHE A 131 -12.06 0.32 -24.20
N LYS A 132 -11.22 0.90 -25.06
CA LYS A 132 -11.50 0.96 -26.50
C LYS A 132 -11.56 -0.45 -27.11
N THR A 133 -12.61 -0.70 -27.87
CA THR A 133 -12.81 -1.95 -28.61
C THR A 133 -13.03 -1.68 -30.10
N LYS A 134 -12.73 -2.67 -30.94
CA LYS A 134 -12.88 -2.53 -32.40
C LYS A 134 -14.34 -2.53 -32.87
N ARG A 135 -15.24 -3.13 -32.07
CA ARG A 135 -16.66 -3.34 -32.40
C ARG A 135 -17.49 -3.10 -31.14
N SER A 136 -18.67 -2.50 -31.30
CA SER A 136 -19.56 -2.11 -30.18
C SER A 136 -20.14 -3.29 -29.38
N ASN A 137 -20.07 -4.51 -29.91
CA ASN A 137 -20.49 -5.72 -29.20
C ASN A 137 -19.36 -6.39 -28.39
N LEU A 138 -18.13 -5.86 -28.47
CA LEU A 138 -16.99 -6.36 -27.71
C LEU A 138 -16.81 -5.52 -26.44
N PHE A 139 -16.53 -6.20 -25.34
CA PHE A 139 -16.28 -5.60 -24.03
C PHE A 139 -15.05 -6.23 -23.39
N LYS A 140 -14.44 -5.52 -22.45
CA LYS A 140 -13.27 -5.96 -21.67
C LYS A 140 -13.65 -6.12 -20.20
N LEU A 141 -12.85 -6.89 -19.46
CA LEU A 141 -13.02 -7.08 -18.02
C LEU A 141 -12.81 -5.76 -17.29
N LYS A 142 -13.82 -5.35 -16.51
CA LYS A 142 -13.77 -4.09 -15.75
C LYS A 142 -12.68 -4.13 -14.68
N SER A 143 -12.68 -5.15 -13.84
CA SER A 143 -11.79 -5.25 -12.67
C SER A 143 -10.31 -5.19 -13.06
N GLU A 144 -9.92 -5.95 -14.09
CA GLU A 144 -8.53 -6.01 -14.58
C GLU A 144 -8.01 -4.63 -15.00
N ILE A 145 -8.80 -3.89 -15.79
CA ILE A 145 -8.37 -2.57 -16.27
C ILE A 145 -8.30 -1.55 -15.13
N LEU A 146 -9.27 -1.53 -14.22
CA LEU A 146 -9.26 -0.58 -13.09
C LEU A 146 -8.11 -0.87 -12.12
N GLU A 147 -7.77 -2.14 -11.90
CA GLU A 147 -6.66 -2.53 -11.05
C GLU A 147 -5.31 -2.13 -11.66
N LEU A 148 -5.12 -2.37 -12.95
CA LEU A 148 -3.91 -1.94 -13.68
C LEU A 148 -3.76 -0.41 -13.65
N GLU A 149 -4.86 0.33 -13.82
CA GLU A 149 -4.82 1.78 -13.78
C GLU A 149 -4.49 2.32 -12.38
N ALA A 150 -5.06 1.72 -11.33
CA ALA A 150 -4.76 2.08 -9.96
C ALA A 150 -3.31 1.74 -9.55
N GLN A 151 -2.74 0.67 -10.11
CA GLN A 151 -1.33 0.31 -9.93
C GLN A 151 -0.38 1.36 -10.51
N LYS A 152 -0.67 1.90 -11.70
CA LYS A 152 0.19 2.90 -12.36
C LYS A 152 0.38 4.17 -11.54
N ILE A 153 -0.68 4.63 -10.87
CA ILE A 153 -0.69 5.90 -10.13
C ILE A 153 -0.37 5.72 -8.65
N HIS A 154 -0.28 4.48 -8.16
CA HIS A 154 -0.12 4.20 -6.74
C HIS A 154 1.16 4.85 -6.19
N ILE A 155 0.99 5.56 -5.07
CA ILE A 155 2.10 6.10 -4.30
C ILE A 155 2.23 5.35 -2.97
N PRO A 156 3.42 4.85 -2.60
CA PRO A 156 3.65 4.24 -1.29
C PRO A 156 3.45 5.24 -0.15
N THR A 157 2.65 4.87 0.84
CA THR A 157 2.42 5.68 2.06
C THR A 157 2.79 4.89 3.31
N ILE A 158 2.97 5.57 4.45
CA ILE A 158 3.19 4.88 5.74
C ILE A 158 2.08 3.86 6.03
N ARG A 159 0.83 4.22 5.72
CA ARG A 159 -0.35 3.37 5.93
C ARG A 159 -0.42 2.20 4.96
N THR A 160 0.05 2.41 3.73
CA THR A 160 -0.05 1.44 2.64
C THR A 160 1.25 1.49 1.82
N PRO A 161 2.34 0.89 2.34
CA PRO A 161 3.63 0.88 1.64
C PRO A 161 3.61 0.05 0.34
N TYR A 162 2.64 -0.85 0.25
CA TYR A 162 2.38 -1.74 -0.88
C TYR A 162 0.91 -1.67 -1.22
N LEU A 163 0.58 -1.78 -2.52
CA LEU A 163 -0.80 -1.79 -2.96
C LEU A 163 -1.58 -2.97 -2.34
N SER A 164 -2.56 -2.66 -1.49
CA SER A 164 -3.31 -3.65 -0.71
C SER A 164 -4.71 -3.93 -1.29
N GLY A 165 -4.78 -4.29 -2.57
CA GLY A 165 -6.03 -4.65 -3.25
C GLY A 165 -7.16 -3.63 -3.05
N TYR A 166 -8.42 -4.11 -2.97
CA TYR A 166 -9.64 -3.28 -3.01
C TYR A 166 -9.76 -2.18 -1.94
N VAL A 167 -8.94 -2.20 -0.88
CA VAL A 167 -8.97 -1.19 0.19
C VAL A 167 -8.07 0.01 -0.13
N SER A 168 -7.25 -0.07 -1.19
CA SER A 168 -6.37 1.04 -1.59
C SER A 168 -7.15 2.28 -2.01
N ILE A 169 -6.67 3.45 -1.58
CA ILE A 169 -7.26 4.74 -1.95
C ILE A 169 -7.11 4.99 -3.46
N SER A 170 -6.03 4.51 -4.10
CA SER A 170 -5.87 4.61 -5.56
C SER A 170 -6.97 3.86 -6.31
N ILE A 171 -7.34 2.66 -5.84
CA ILE A 171 -8.42 1.85 -6.42
C ILE A 171 -9.77 2.54 -6.21
N ARG A 172 -10.01 3.10 -5.02
CA ARG A 172 -11.21 3.90 -4.76
C ARG A 172 -11.32 5.08 -5.71
N PHE A 173 -10.25 5.86 -5.86
CA PHE A 173 -10.18 7.01 -6.76
C PHE A 173 -10.48 6.63 -8.21
N VAL A 174 -9.80 5.61 -8.75
CA VAL A 174 -10.03 5.13 -10.12
C VAL A 174 -11.47 4.67 -10.32
N ASN A 175 -12.06 3.99 -9.33
CA ASN A 175 -13.48 3.60 -9.38
C ASN A 175 -14.43 4.80 -9.39
N GLU A 176 -14.12 5.87 -8.67
CA GLU A 176 -14.92 7.09 -8.66
C GLU A 176 -14.87 7.80 -10.02
N VAL A 177 -13.67 7.93 -10.62
CA VAL A 177 -13.51 8.46 -11.99
C VAL A 177 -14.26 7.60 -13.01
N TYR A 178 -14.10 6.29 -12.93
CA TYR A 178 -14.81 5.34 -13.79
C TYR A 178 -16.34 5.50 -13.72
N LYS A 179 -16.90 5.60 -12.51
CA LYS A 179 -18.35 5.75 -12.30
C LYS A 179 -18.87 7.05 -12.91
N ASP A 180 -18.15 8.14 -12.73
CA ASP A 180 -18.49 9.43 -13.33
C ASP A 180 -18.45 9.36 -14.87
N MET A 181 -17.45 8.69 -15.46
CA MET A 181 -17.39 8.47 -16.90
C MET A 181 -18.56 7.61 -17.45
N VAL A 182 -19.01 6.61 -16.69
CA VAL A 182 -20.21 5.82 -17.03
C VAL A 182 -21.46 6.70 -16.99
N GLN A 183 -21.61 7.53 -15.95
CA GLN A 183 -22.73 8.48 -15.84
C GLN A 183 -22.76 9.50 -17.00
N LYS A 184 -21.58 9.95 -17.44
CA LYS A 184 -21.40 10.84 -18.61
C LYS A 184 -21.63 10.12 -19.95
N GLY A 185 -21.85 8.81 -19.96
CA GLY A 185 -22.03 8.00 -21.17
C GLY A 185 -20.74 7.77 -21.98
N LEU A 186 -19.57 8.10 -21.43
CA LEU A 186 -18.28 7.89 -22.07
C LEU A 186 -17.85 6.42 -22.05
N LEU A 187 -18.27 5.70 -21.01
CA LEU A 187 -18.07 4.28 -20.83
C LEU A 187 -19.43 3.56 -20.76
N ILE A 188 -19.50 2.38 -21.36
CA ILE A 188 -20.72 1.58 -21.46
C ILE A 188 -20.50 0.24 -20.77
N GLU A 189 -21.27 -0.01 -19.71
CA GLU A 189 -21.24 -1.23 -18.92
C GLU A 189 -22.07 -2.36 -19.56
N SER A 190 -21.64 -3.59 -19.29
CA SER A 190 -22.37 -4.81 -19.56
C SER A 190 -22.00 -5.85 -18.52
N SER A 191 -22.72 -6.96 -18.47
CA SER A 191 -22.42 -8.05 -17.54
C SER A 191 -22.62 -9.40 -18.21
N LYS A 192 -21.83 -10.39 -17.79
CA LYS A 192 -21.97 -11.78 -18.21
C LYS A 192 -22.07 -12.67 -16.98
N VAL A 193 -23.14 -13.46 -16.91
CA VAL A 193 -23.29 -14.49 -15.87
C VAL A 193 -22.48 -15.71 -16.26
N MET A 194 -21.62 -16.18 -15.35
CA MET A 194 -20.85 -17.42 -15.47
C MET A 194 -21.06 -18.25 -14.20
N GLY A 195 -22.05 -19.15 -14.25
CA GLY A 195 -22.49 -19.90 -13.08
C GLY A 195 -23.09 -18.97 -12.02
N ILE A 196 -22.55 -19.02 -10.81
CA ILE A 196 -22.96 -18.16 -9.68
C ILE A 196 -22.31 -16.76 -9.70
N GLN A 197 -21.34 -16.53 -10.60
CA GLN A 197 -20.60 -15.27 -10.67
C GLN A 197 -21.16 -14.37 -11.77
N THR A 198 -21.22 -13.07 -11.49
CA THR A 198 -21.50 -12.05 -12.50
C THR A 198 -20.23 -11.28 -12.80
N ILE A 199 -19.75 -11.40 -14.03
CA ILE A 199 -18.58 -10.67 -14.52
C ILE A 199 -19.03 -9.33 -15.07
N LEU A 200 -18.45 -8.25 -14.52
CA LEU A 200 -18.67 -6.90 -15.00
C LEU A 200 -17.72 -6.59 -16.16
N LEU A 201 -18.31 -6.09 -17.24
CA LEU A 201 -17.66 -5.80 -18.49
C LEU A 201 -17.86 -4.33 -18.87
N CYS A 202 -16.92 -3.76 -19.61
CA CYS A 202 -17.01 -2.37 -20.04
C CYS A 202 -16.34 -2.17 -21.41
N ARG A 203 -16.81 -1.16 -22.14
CA ARG A 203 -16.14 -0.61 -23.32
C ARG A 203 -16.27 0.90 -23.35
N ALA A 204 -15.39 1.57 -24.10
CA ALA A 204 -15.57 2.98 -24.42
C ALA A 204 -16.73 3.17 -25.42
N ALA A 205 -17.42 4.31 -25.32
CA ALA A 205 -18.39 4.73 -26.31
C ALA A 205 -17.72 4.96 -27.68
N ASN A 206 -18.42 4.62 -28.75
CA ASN A 206 -17.94 4.86 -30.12
C ASN A 206 -18.26 6.29 -30.57
N GLN A 207 -17.69 6.71 -31.69
CA GLN A 207 -17.85 8.08 -32.18
C GLN A 207 -19.30 8.48 -32.49
N LYS A 208 -20.16 7.53 -32.90
CA LYS A 208 -21.59 7.78 -33.12
C LYS A 208 -22.31 8.02 -31.79
N GLU A 209 -22.01 7.22 -30.77
CA GLU A 209 -22.55 7.35 -29.42
C GLU A 209 -22.12 8.67 -28.77
N LEU A 210 -20.85 9.06 -28.91
CA LEU A 210 -20.33 10.33 -28.40
C LEU A 210 -21.01 11.55 -29.03
N ARG A 211 -21.22 11.56 -30.35
CA ARG A 211 -21.93 12.65 -31.04
C ARG A 211 -23.38 12.80 -30.56
N LEU A 212 -24.04 11.70 -30.19
CA LEU A 212 -25.41 11.75 -29.67
C LEU A 212 -25.48 12.41 -28.28
N LEU A 213 -24.42 12.28 -27.47
CA LEU A 213 -24.31 12.94 -26.16
C LEU A 213 -24.12 14.45 -26.30
N GLU A 214 -23.38 14.90 -27.32
CA GLU A 214 -23.15 16.34 -27.58
C GLU A 214 -24.43 17.07 -28.03
N VAL A 215 -25.36 16.37 -28.69
CA VAL A 215 -26.65 16.92 -29.13
C VAL A 215 -27.68 17.03 -27.99
N GLN A 216 -27.44 16.35 -26.86
CA GLN A 216 -28.33 16.32 -25.69
C GLN A 216 -27.91 17.27 -24.56
N LYS A 217 -26.77 17.96 -24.69
CA LYS A 217 -26.29 18.99 -23.77
C LYS A 217 -26.73 20.37 -24.22
#